data_AF-R6FCK5-F1
#
_entry.id   AF-R6FCK5-F1
#
_cell.length_a   1.000
_cell.length_b   1.000
_cell.length_c   1.000
_cell.angle_alpha   90.00
_cell.angle_beta   90.00
_cell.angle_gamma   90.00
#
_symmetry.space_group_name_H-M   'P 1'
#
loop_
_entity.id
_entity.type
_entity.pdbx_description
1 polymer ?
#
loop_
_entity_poly.entity_id
_entity_poly.type
_entity_poly.pdbx_seq_one_letter_code
_entity_poly.pdbx_strand_id
1 'polypeptide(L)'
;MKENKSVFQITISPENKQQTIEAFFKYFKLSGLLFDRRRDEIYNVTDIPENNEFYKPAMEIAKQLDIDWKNMSHEDSNRIMLSLLEDAFNLICEIENSKSIVLQTKIIVKK
;
A
#
# COMPACT_ATOMS: atom_id res chain seq x y z
N MET A 1 36.70 -6.81 -26.74
CA MET A 1 35.93 -7.60 -25.76
C MET A 1 34.52 -7.03 -25.75
N LYS A 2 33.49 -7.82 -26.07
CA LYS A 2 32.08 -7.36 -26.06
C LYS A 2 31.48 -7.74 -24.71
N GLU A 3 31.07 -6.74 -23.93
CA GLU A 3 30.32 -6.93 -22.69
C GLU A 3 28.97 -7.57 -23.00
N ASN A 4 28.76 -8.80 -22.53
CA ASN A 4 27.44 -9.43 -22.50
C ASN A 4 26.64 -8.79 -21.37
N LYS A 5 25.93 -7.69 -21.66
CA LYS A 5 24.86 -7.21 -20.79
C LYS A 5 23.70 -8.19 -20.91
N SER A 6 23.55 -9.08 -19.93
CA SER A 6 22.31 -9.82 -19.74
C SER A 6 21.22 -8.80 -19.43
N VAL A 7 20.36 -8.53 -20.41
CA VAL A 7 19.17 -7.70 -20.22
C VAL A 7 18.14 -8.60 -19.55
N PHE A 8 17.92 -8.41 -18.26
CA PHE A 8 16.81 -9.03 -17.55
C PHE A 8 15.50 -8.44 -18.07
N GLN A 9 14.77 -9.19 -18.89
CA GLN A 9 13.40 -8.82 -19.26
C GLN A 9 12.45 -9.24 -18.16
N ILE A 10 12.10 -8.28 -17.30
CA ILE A 10 11.01 -8.44 -16.33
C ILE A 10 9.69 -8.38 -17.11
N THR A 11 9.01 -9.51 -17.23
CA THR A 11 7.68 -9.56 -17.87
C THR A 11 6.63 -9.59 -16.76
N ILE A 12 5.95 -8.47 -16.55
CA ILE A 12 4.87 -8.34 -15.57
C ILE A 12 3.57 -8.79 -16.25
N SER A 13 2.80 -9.69 -15.62
CA SER A 13 1.49 -10.10 -16.14
C SER A 13 0.51 -8.90 -16.18
N PRO A 14 -0.44 -8.87 -17.13
CA PRO A 14 -1.41 -7.77 -17.22
C PRO A 14 -2.28 -7.60 -15.97
N GLU A 15 -2.62 -8.70 -15.29
CA GLU A 15 -3.44 -8.71 -14.07
C GLU A 15 -2.71 -8.06 -12.88
N ASN A 16 -1.43 -8.39 -12.70
CA ASN A 16 -0.59 -7.78 -11.66
C ASN A 16 -0.42 -6.27 -11.91
N LYS A 17 -0.38 -5.84 -13.18
CA LYS A 17 -0.25 -4.42 -13.52
C LYS A 17 -1.47 -3.60 -13.07
N GLN A 18 -2.68 -4.11 -13.29
CA GLN A 18 -3.90 -3.40 -12.87
C GLN A 18 -3.98 -3.31 -11.34
N GLN A 19 -3.73 -4.42 -10.65
CA GLN A 19 -3.74 -4.47 -9.18
C GLN A 19 -2.68 -3.54 -8.57
N THR A 20 -1.45 -3.51 -9.12
CA THR A 20 -0.41 -2.57 -8.67
C THR A 20 -0.86 -1.12 -8.80
N ILE A 21 -1.48 -0.76 -9.93
CA ILE A 21 -1.94 0.62 -10.17
C ILE A 21 -3.07 0.99 -9.21
N GLU A 22 -4.02 0.10 -8.97
CA GLU A 22 -5.13 0.32 -8.04
C GLU A 22 -4.63 0.48 -6.59
N ALA A 23 -3.74 -0.40 -6.13
CA ALA A 23 -3.13 -0.30 -4.81
C ALA A 23 -2.33 1.00 -4.64
N PHE A 24 -1.56 1.38 -5.66
CA PHE A 24 -0.84 2.66 -5.68
C PHE A 24 -1.79 3.85 -5.58
N PHE A 25 -2.86 3.89 -6.37
CA PHE A 25 -3.83 4.98 -6.32
C PHE A 25 -4.58 5.02 -4.98
N LYS A 26 -4.85 3.87 -4.35
CA LYS A 26 -5.44 3.80 -3.01
C LYS A 26 -4.51 4.45 -1.98
N TYR A 27 -3.22 4.09 -1.98
CA TYR A 27 -2.21 4.71 -1.12
C TYR A 27 -2.06 6.21 -1.38
N PHE A 28 -2.05 6.62 -2.65
CA PHE A 28 -1.94 8.03 -3.03
C PHE A 28 -3.15 8.87 -2.57
N LYS A 29 -4.36 8.34 -2.74
CA LYS A 29 -5.60 8.98 -2.27
C LYS A 29 -5.60 9.12 -0.75
N LEU A 30 -5.25 8.07 -0.01
CA LEU A 30 -5.15 8.10 1.44
C LEU A 30 -4.12 9.14 1.90
N SER A 31 -2.94 9.15 1.28
CA SER A 31 -1.90 10.15 1.55
C SER A 31 -2.40 11.57 1.28
N GLY A 32 -3.10 11.79 0.15
CA GLY A 32 -3.71 13.08 -0.15
C GLY A 32 -4.78 13.48 0.86
N LEU A 33 -5.57 12.54 1.36
CA LEU A 33 -6.58 12.79 2.38
C LEU A 33 -5.95 13.26 3.70
N LEU A 34 -4.84 12.64 4.11
CA LEU A 34 -4.19 12.92 5.40
C LEU A 34 -3.19 14.09 5.37
N PHE A 35 -2.57 14.36 4.22
CA PHE A 35 -1.46 15.31 4.13
C PHE A 35 -1.71 16.52 3.22
N ASP A 36 -2.78 16.56 2.42
CA ASP A 36 -3.05 17.69 1.52
C ASP A 36 -3.60 18.89 2.29
N ARG A 37 -2.69 19.75 2.76
CA ARG A 37 -2.96 21.01 3.47
C ARG A 37 -3.78 22.05 2.68
N ARG A 38 -4.12 21.76 1.42
CA ARG A 38 -5.01 22.62 0.60
C ARG A 38 -6.49 22.28 0.80
N ARG A 39 -6.80 21.19 1.51
CA ARG A 39 -8.17 20.76 1.86
C ARG A 39 -8.40 20.95 3.36
N ASP A 40 -9.64 20.75 3.80
CA ASP A 40 -9.96 20.67 5.22
C ASP A 40 -9.06 19.63 5.89
N GLU A 41 -8.31 20.07 6.89
CA GLU A 41 -7.31 19.25 7.56
C GLU A 41 -8.01 18.19 8.39
N ILE A 42 -7.74 16.92 8.09
CA ILE A 42 -8.16 15.81 8.95
C ILE A 42 -7.22 15.81 10.14
N TYR A 43 -7.70 16.35 11.26
CA TYR A 43 -6.93 16.37 12.49
C TYR A 43 -7.05 15.04 13.23
N ASN A 44 -8.26 14.48 13.30
CA ASN A 44 -8.51 13.15 13.82
C ASN A 44 -9.12 12.23 12.75
N VAL A 45 -8.89 10.93 12.89
CA VAL A 45 -9.40 9.92 11.95
C VAL A 45 -10.94 9.89 11.94
N THR A 46 -11.57 10.37 13.01
CA THR A 46 -13.02 10.58 13.12
C THR A 46 -13.54 11.70 12.23
N ASP A 47 -12.68 12.60 11.76
CA ASP A 47 -13.04 13.71 10.88
C ASP A 47 -13.19 13.24 9.41
N ILE A 48 -12.75 12.01 9.11
CA ILE A 48 -13.00 11.37 7.82
C ILE A 48 -14.53 11.23 7.65
N PRO A 49 -15.11 11.73 6.53
CA PRO A 49 -16.53 11.57 6.27
C PRO A 49 -16.96 10.10 6.21
N GLU A 50 -18.12 9.76 6.76
CA GLU A 50 -18.61 8.36 6.80
C GLU A 50 -18.81 7.73 5.41
N ASN A 51 -19.03 8.56 4.39
CA ASN A 51 -19.16 8.13 3.00
C ASN A 51 -17.82 7.90 2.29
N ASN A 52 -16.69 8.20 2.95
CA ASN A 52 -15.36 8.02 2.41
C ASN A 52 -14.94 6.54 2.46
N GLU A 53 -14.21 6.09 1.43
CA GLU A 53 -13.72 4.72 1.31
C GLU A 53 -12.81 4.28 2.48
N PHE A 54 -12.17 5.22 3.18
CA PHE A 54 -11.25 4.94 4.29
C PHE A 54 -11.90 4.95 5.68
N TYR A 55 -13.17 5.37 5.81
CA TYR A 55 -13.84 5.45 7.12
C TYR A 55 -14.04 4.08 7.77
N LYS A 56 -14.56 3.10 7.01
CA LYS A 56 -14.79 1.74 7.52
C LYS A 56 -13.48 1.03 7.89
N PRO A 57 -12.45 1.03 7.03
CA PRO A 57 -11.13 0.50 7.41
C PRO A 57 -10.58 1.14 8.70
N ALA A 58 -10.74 2.46 8.87
CA ALA A 58 -10.29 3.14 10.08
C ALA A 58 -11.00 2.62 11.34
N MET A 59 -12.31 2.42 11.27
CA MET A 59 -13.08 1.84 12.36
C MET A 59 -12.70 0.39 12.66
N GLU A 60 -12.37 -0.40 11.65
CA GLU A 60 -11.93 -1.78 11.82
C GLU A 60 -10.58 -1.84 12.54
N ILE A 61 -9.64 -0.98 12.14
CA ILE A 61 -8.34 -0.82 12.81
C ILE A 61 -8.53 -0.36 14.27
N ALA A 62 -9.41 0.62 14.52
CA ALA A 62 -9.70 1.06 15.88
C ALA A 62 -10.17 -0.11 16.77
N LYS A 63 -11.02 -0.99 16.23
CA LYS A 63 -11.46 -2.21 16.94
C LYS A 63 -10.33 -3.21 17.15
N GLN A 64 -9.45 -3.39 16.17
CA GLN A 64 -8.29 -4.29 16.28
C GLN A 64 -7.28 -3.81 17.33
N LEU A 65 -7.14 -2.49 17.48
CA LEU A 65 -6.27 -1.84 18.46
C LEU A 65 -6.93 -1.64 19.84
N ASP A 66 -8.18 -2.07 20.00
CA ASP A 66 -8.99 -1.87 21.22
C ASP A 66 -9.15 -0.39 21.61
N ILE A 67 -9.29 0.48 20.61
CA ILE A 67 -9.47 1.93 20.77
C ILE A 67 -10.96 2.28 20.68
N ASP A 68 -11.47 3.03 21.65
CA ASP A 68 -12.83 3.57 21.60
C ASP A 68 -12.94 4.66 20.53
N TRP A 69 -13.65 4.36 19.43
CA TRP A 69 -13.86 5.28 18.32
C TRP A 69 -14.42 6.66 18.76
N LYS A 70 -15.25 6.71 19.79
CA LYS A 70 -15.91 7.96 20.22
C LYS A 70 -15.07 8.78 21.19
N ASN A 71 -14.21 8.13 21.98
CA ASN A 71 -13.44 8.76 23.05
C ASN A 71 -11.93 8.56 22.88
N MET A 72 -11.47 8.41 21.64
CA MET A 72 -10.04 8.24 21.35
C MET A 72 -9.25 9.53 21.58
N SER A 73 -8.00 9.38 22.01
CA SER A 73 -7.06 10.51 22.03
C SER A 73 -6.59 10.84 20.61
N HIS A 74 -5.98 12.01 20.43
CA HIS A 74 -5.34 12.35 19.17
C HIS A 74 -4.17 11.39 18.85
N GLU A 75 -3.49 10.87 19.86
CA GLU A 75 -2.44 9.85 19.66
C GLU A 75 -3.03 8.55 19.12
N ASP A 76 -4.15 8.10 19.68
CA ASP A 76 -4.88 6.91 19.20
C ASP A 76 -5.36 7.09 17.76
N SER A 77 -5.90 8.28 17.45
CA SER A 77 -6.25 8.67 16.09
C SER A 77 -5.05 8.57 15.15
N ASN A 78 -3.88 9.11 15.54
CA ASN A 78 -2.66 9.05 14.74
C ASN A 78 -2.19 7.61 14.53
N ARG A 79 -2.30 6.74 15.55
CA ARG A 79 -2.00 5.31 15.42
C ARG A 79 -2.88 4.66 14.35
N ILE A 80 -4.19 4.94 14.36
CA ILE A 80 -5.12 4.42 13.34
C ILE A 80 -4.75 4.95 11.95
N MET A 81 -4.43 6.25 11.82
CA MET A 81 -3.99 6.83 10.53
C MET A 81 -2.71 6.17 10.00
N LEU A 82 -1.74 5.90 10.88
CA LEU A 82 -0.50 5.22 10.52
C LEU A 82 -0.76 3.77 10.11
N SER A 83 -1.63 3.05 10.81
CA SER A 83 -2.03 1.69 10.43
C SER A 83 -2.76 1.66 9.09
N LEU A 84 -3.60 2.65 8.76
CA LEU A 84 -4.21 2.76 7.42
C LEU A 84 -3.16 2.91 6.31
N LEU A 85 -2.14 3.74 6.56
CA LEU A 85 -1.04 3.94 5.62
C LEU A 85 -0.18 2.68 5.48
N GLU A 86 0.07 2.00 6.60
CA GLU A 86 0.78 0.72 6.65
C GLU A 86 0.05 -0.35 5.83
N ASP A 87 -1.26 -0.54 6.03
CA ASP A 87 -2.06 -1.50 5.28
C ASP A 87 -2.05 -1.20 3.77
N ALA A 88 -2.21 0.07 3.40
CA ALA A 88 -2.17 0.50 2.00
C ALA A 88 -0.78 0.28 1.38
N PHE A 89 0.29 0.49 2.14
CA PHE A 89 1.66 0.23 1.71
C PHE A 89 1.96 -1.27 1.58
N ASN A 90 1.56 -2.06 2.57
CA ASN A 90 1.76 -3.50 2.59
C ASN A 90 1.06 -4.18 1.41
N LEU A 91 -0.14 -3.71 1.02
CA LEU A 91 -0.83 -4.19 -0.18
C LEU A 91 0.03 -3.99 -1.46
N ILE A 92 0.69 -2.85 -1.60
CA ILE A 92 1.61 -2.62 -2.73
C ILE A 92 2.78 -3.59 -2.65
N CYS A 93 3.37 -3.77 -1.46
CA CYS A 93 4.48 -4.71 -1.25
C CYS A 93 4.10 -6.15 -1.55
N GLU A 94 2.92 -6.61 -1.17
CA GLU A 94 2.43 -7.96 -1.48
C GLU A 94 2.34 -8.18 -2.99
N ILE A 95 1.81 -7.20 -3.72
CA ILE A 95 1.72 -7.28 -5.19
C ILE A 95 3.11 -7.25 -5.82
N GLU A 96 4.01 -6.38 -5.36
CA GLU A 96 5.40 -6.34 -5.85
C GLU A 96 6.15 -7.66 -5.55
N ASN A 97 6.02 -8.20 -4.34
CA ASN A 97 6.66 -9.45 -3.92
C ASN A 97 6.10 -10.67 -4.63
N SER A 98 4.82 -10.64 -5.03
CA SER A 98 4.18 -11.71 -5.81
C SER A 98 4.60 -11.74 -7.28
N LYS A 99 5.33 -10.72 -7.77
CA LYS A 99 5.92 -10.76 -9.13
C LYS A 99 6.99 -11.85 -9.18
N SER A 100 6.59 -13.05 -9.56
CA SER A 100 7.49 -14.18 -9.75
C SER A 100 8.49 -13.90 -10.87
N ILE A 101 9.79 -14.07 -10.58
CA ILE A 101 10.84 -14.07 -11.60
C ILE A 101 10.97 -15.50 -12.14
N VAL A 102 10.62 -15.72 -13.40
CA VAL A 102 10.89 -17.01 -14.07
C VAL A 102 12.31 -16.99 -14.63
N LEU A 103 13.22 -17.76 -14.01
CA LEU A 103 14.59 -17.92 -14.49
C LEU A 103 14.68 -19.14 -15.41
N GLN A 104 14.77 -18.92 -16.73
CA GLN A 104 15.18 -19.96 -17.67
C GLN A 104 16.70 -20.03 -17.72
N THR A 105 17.29 -21.07 -17.13
CA THR A 105 18.74 -21.30 -17.20
C THR A 105 19.07 -22.54 -18.03
N LYS A 106 20.10 -22.44 -18.87
CA LYS A 106 20.69 -23.58 -19.59
C LYS A 106 21.99 -23.95 -18.88
N ILE A 107 21.96 -25.04 -18.12
CA ILE A 107 23.14 -25.57 -17.43
C ILE A 107 23.98 -26.35 -18.45
N ILE A 108 25.23 -25.93 -18.66
CA ILE A 108 26.20 -26.64 -19.49
C ILE A 108 27.29 -27.17 -18.56
N VAL A 109 27.30 -28.47 -18.31
CA VAL A 109 28.39 -29.13 -17.57
C VAL A 109 29.51 -29.46 -18.54
N LYS A 110 30.71 -28.91 -18.31
CA LYS A 110 31.91 -29.28 -19.05
C LYS A 110 32.73 -30.25 -18.20
N LYS A 111 33.16 -31.37 -18.80
CA LYS A 111 34.12 -32.31 -18.21
C LYS A 111 35.53 -31.74 -18.28
#